data_AF-A0A660UMP9-F1
#
_entry.id   AF-A0A660UMP9-F1
#
_cell.length_a   1.000
_cell.length_b   1.000
_cell.length_c   1.000
_cell.angle_alpha   90.00
_cell.angle_beta   90.00
_cell.angle_gamma   90.00
#
_symmetry.space_group_name_H-M   'P 1'
#
loop_
_entity.id
_entity.type
_entity.pdbx_description
1 polymer ?
#
loop_
_entity_poly.entity_id
_entity_poly.type
_entity_poly.pdbx_seq_one_letter_code
_entity_poly.pdbx_strand_id
1 'polypeptide(L)'
;MENTRIKEQEIYGKKGLMHTANVLHVLSRKYDNALIVVDVCGLGAGVVDRLIEMGDNVLGIDNAARSEEPEKYFNKRAEIWCAAGDAFAGGDVELRNIDPKLKGQLATPTYEFRNGKILIESKADIKKRLGNSPDRADAYVNGLYALQFVDGQLIGGRDAYSDEYEDEPYCGGYSAMGM
;
A
#
# COMPACT_ATOMS: atom_id res chain seq x y z
N MET A 1 6.77 5.51 -5.33
CA MET A 1 6.81 5.25 -6.79
C MET A 1 6.18 6.43 -7.51
N GLU A 2 6.50 6.67 -8.77
CA GLU A 2 5.78 7.67 -9.59
C GLU A 2 5.04 6.92 -10.69
N ASN A 3 3.71 7.04 -10.71
CA ASN A 3 2.84 6.16 -11.49
C ASN A 3 3.20 4.69 -11.18
N THR A 4 3.54 3.91 -12.21
CA THR A 4 3.90 2.50 -12.06
C THR A 4 5.40 2.27 -11.83
N ARG A 5 6.25 3.31 -11.89
CA ARG A 5 7.71 3.18 -11.85
C ARG A 5 8.29 3.41 -10.45
N ILE A 6 9.13 2.49 -10.00
CA ILE A 6 9.93 2.65 -8.79
C ILE A 6 11.03 3.68 -9.02
N LYS A 7 10.97 4.80 -8.30
CA LYS A 7 11.97 5.89 -8.33
C LYS A 7 13.15 5.63 -7.40
N GLU A 8 12.82 5.21 -6.19
CA GLU A 8 13.75 4.93 -5.11
C GLU A 8 13.15 3.78 -4.30
N GLN A 9 14.03 2.94 -3.73
CA GLN A 9 13.63 1.81 -2.90
C GLN A 9 14.58 1.68 -1.72
N GLU A 10 14.01 1.44 -0.54
CA GLU A 10 14.74 1.09 0.67
C GLU A 10 14.37 -0.34 1.06
N ILE A 11 15.37 -1.20 1.23
CA ILE A 11 15.14 -2.63 1.48
C ILE A 11 16.02 -3.09 2.63
N TYR A 12 15.38 -3.50 3.72
CA TYR A 12 16.05 -3.95 4.93
C TYR A 12 15.31 -5.12 5.59
N GLY A 13 16.04 -5.86 6.42
CA GLY A 13 15.48 -6.94 7.23
C GLY A 13 14.64 -6.42 8.41
N LYS A 14 14.42 -7.26 9.42
CA LYS A 14 13.61 -6.86 10.59
C LYS A 14 14.21 -5.62 11.29
N LYS A 15 13.40 -4.58 11.46
CA LYS A 15 13.69 -3.36 12.21
C LYS A 15 12.53 -3.04 13.16
N GLY A 16 12.73 -2.10 14.09
CA GLY A 16 11.66 -1.58 14.92
C GLY A 16 10.65 -0.78 14.10
N LEU A 17 9.38 -0.75 14.53
CA LEU A 17 8.30 -0.07 13.81
C LEU A 17 8.61 1.42 13.58
N MET A 18 9.14 2.09 14.60
CA MET A 18 9.52 3.51 14.53
C MET A 18 10.65 3.79 13.54
N HIS A 19 11.55 2.83 13.32
CA HIS A 19 12.58 2.97 12.29
C HIS A 19 11.94 3.00 10.90
N THR A 20 10.99 2.08 10.64
CA THR A 20 10.25 2.06 9.38
C THR A 20 9.40 3.32 9.21
N ALA A 21 8.69 3.78 10.24
CA ALA A 21 7.94 5.03 10.20
C ALA A 21 8.84 6.21 9.83
N ASN A 22 10.01 6.34 10.45
CA ASN A 22 10.96 7.41 10.15
C ASN A 22 11.49 7.34 8.70
N VAL A 23 11.80 6.14 8.20
CA VAL A 23 12.24 5.96 6.80
C VAL A 23 11.15 6.40 5.84
N LEU A 24 9.90 5.97 6.06
CA LEU A 24 8.76 6.34 5.23
C LEU A 24 8.47 7.84 5.27
N HIS A 25 8.52 8.46 6.46
CA HIS A 25 8.39 9.90 6.63
C HIS A 25 9.42 10.68 5.81
N VAL A 26 10.71 10.34 5.95
CA VAL A 26 11.79 11.01 5.23
C VAL A 26 11.62 10.87 3.72
N LEU A 27 11.25 9.67 3.24
CA LEU A 27 10.98 9.44 1.81
C LEU A 27 9.76 10.22 1.33
N SER A 28 8.66 10.26 2.08
CA SER A 28 7.46 11.02 1.70
C SER A 28 7.77 12.51 1.57
N ARG A 29 8.50 13.11 2.51
CA ARG A 29 8.90 14.53 2.46
C ARG A 29 9.87 14.84 1.33
N LYS A 30 10.76 13.91 0.98
CA LYS A 30 11.63 14.03 -0.18
C LYS A 30 10.85 14.12 -1.51
N TYR A 31 9.66 13.54 -1.56
CA TYR A 31 8.79 13.49 -2.73
C TYR A 31 7.48 14.25 -2.53
N ASP A 32 7.56 15.44 -1.91
CA ASP A 32 6.44 16.38 -1.78
C ASP A 32 5.19 15.80 -1.07
N ASN A 33 5.40 15.21 0.11
CA ASN A 33 4.35 14.58 0.91
C ASN A 33 3.61 13.45 0.18
N ALA A 34 4.36 12.63 -0.56
CA ALA A 34 3.83 11.49 -1.28
C ALA A 34 3.02 10.55 -0.37
N LEU A 35 1.92 10.00 -0.92
CA LEU A 35 1.08 9.03 -0.24
C LEU A 35 1.90 7.81 0.19
N ILE A 36 1.90 7.54 1.49
CA ILE A 36 2.51 6.35 2.10
C ILE A 36 1.45 5.27 2.22
N VAL A 37 1.75 4.07 1.76
CA VAL A 37 0.83 2.93 1.83
C VAL A 37 1.42 1.86 2.73
N VAL A 38 0.66 1.42 3.74
CA VAL A 38 1.12 0.44 4.72
C VAL A 38 0.14 -0.72 4.80
N ASP A 39 0.64 -1.95 4.66
CA ASP A 39 -0.15 -3.15 4.99
C ASP A 39 -0.31 -3.24 6.52
N VAL A 40 -1.52 -3.00 7.00
CA VAL A 40 -1.80 -2.97 8.45
C VAL A 40 -2.07 -4.36 9.02
N CYS A 41 -2.16 -5.39 8.18
CA CYS A 41 -2.35 -6.77 8.62
C CYS A 41 -1.19 -7.21 9.55
N GLY A 42 -1.42 -7.16 10.86
CA GLY A 42 -0.43 -7.46 11.90
C GLY A 42 0.11 -6.20 12.59
N LEU A 43 1.40 -5.89 12.40
CA LEU A 43 2.09 -4.82 13.14
C LEU A 43 2.03 -3.44 12.46
N GLY A 44 1.49 -3.35 11.24
CA GLY A 44 1.53 -2.13 10.44
C GLY A 44 0.69 -0.98 11.00
N ALA A 45 -0.35 -1.28 11.80
CA ALA A 45 -1.19 -0.25 12.44
C ALA A 45 -0.37 0.76 13.25
N GLY A 46 0.59 0.30 14.06
CA GLY A 46 1.45 1.20 14.86
C GLY A 46 2.43 2.03 14.02
N VAL A 47 2.69 1.66 12.77
CA VAL A 47 3.44 2.51 11.81
C VAL A 47 2.52 3.60 11.28
N VAL A 48 1.27 3.26 10.92
CA VAL A 48 0.27 4.22 10.46
C VAL A 48 -0.02 5.26 11.53
N ASP A 49 -0.29 4.84 12.78
CA ASP A 49 -0.54 5.75 13.90
C ASP A 49 0.59 6.79 14.05
N ARG A 50 1.84 6.32 13.93
CA ARG A 50 3.00 7.20 14.04
C ARG A 50 3.13 8.17 12.86
N LEU A 51 2.84 7.72 11.64
CA LEU A 51 2.89 8.57 10.45
C LEU A 51 1.80 9.65 10.47
N ILE A 52 0.60 9.31 10.98
CA ILE A 52 -0.48 10.28 11.22
C ILE A 52 -0.01 11.34 12.23
N GLU A 53 0.58 10.93 13.36
CA GLU A 53 1.12 11.86 14.36
C GLU A 53 2.20 12.80 13.78
N MET A 54 2.98 12.30 12.81
CA MET A 54 4.01 13.07 12.10
C MET A 54 3.46 13.95 10.97
N GLY A 55 2.13 13.95 10.76
CA GLY A 55 1.44 14.77 9.76
C GLY A 55 1.66 14.30 8.31
N ASP A 56 1.98 13.03 8.10
CA ASP A 56 2.21 12.45 6.78
C ASP A 56 0.90 12.02 6.11
N ASN A 57 0.88 12.08 4.77
CA ASN A 57 -0.19 11.49 3.97
C ASN A 57 -0.05 9.96 3.95
N VAL A 58 -0.90 9.24 4.69
CA VAL A 58 -0.79 7.79 4.87
C VAL A 58 -2.13 7.06 4.70
N LEU A 59 -2.07 5.94 3.98
CA LEU A 59 -3.16 4.99 3.78
C LEU A 59 -2.79 3.62 4.37
N GLY A 60 -3.57 3.18 5.36
CA GLY A 60 -3.51 1.80 5.86
C GLY A 60 -4.38 0.87 5.03
N ILE A 61 -3.82 -0.22 4.51
CA ILE A 61 -4.55 -1.27 3.80
C ILE A 61 -4.59 -2.53 4.64
N ASP A 62 -5.78 -2.98 5.02
CA ASP A 62 -5.95 -4.29 5.63
C ASP A 62 -6.22 -5.34 4.54
N ASN A 63 -5.18 -6.09 4.19
CA ASN A 63 -5.26 -7.17 3.21
C ASN A 63 -6.21 -8.31 3.62
N ALA A 64 -6.51 -8.46 4.92
CA ALA A 64 -7.44 -9.46 5.42
C ALA A 64 -8.90 -8.97 5.43
N ALA A 65 -9.14 -7.67 5.21
CA ALA A 65 -10.48 -7.10 5.20
C ALA A 65 -11.34 -7.62 4.05
N ARG A 66 -12.63 -7.32 4.11
CA ARG A 66 -13.59 -7.59 3.03
C ARG A 66 -13.19 -6.80 1.77
N SER A 67 -13.33 -7.42 0.60
CA SER A 67 -13.16 -6.74 -0.69
C SER A 67 -14.34 -5.83 -1.04
N GLU A 68 -14.14 -4.89 -1.97
CA GLU A 68 -15.22 -4.07 -2.56
C GLU A 68 -16.13 -4.89 -3.48
N GLU A 69 -15.58 -5.94 -4.11
CA GLU A 69 -16.35 -6.93 -4.89
C GLU A 69 -16.41 -8.26 -4.12
N PRO A 70 -17.18 -8.35 -3.02
CA PRO A 70 -17.23 -9.53 -2.15
C PRO A 70 -17.86 -10.76 -2.81
N GLU A 71 -18.49 -10.62 -3.97
CA GLU A 71 -19.04 -11.72 -4.76
C GLU A 71 -17.95 -12.39 -5.62
N LYS A 72 -16.90 -11.64 -5.99
CA LYS A 72 -15.80 -12.11 -6.83
C LYS A 72 -14.57 -12.50 -6.01
N TYR A 73 -14.21 -11.69 -5.02
CA TYR A 73 -12.98 -11.86 -4.24
C TYR A 73 -13.28 -12.27 -2.80
N PHE A 74 -12.44 -13.15 -2.25
CA PHE A 74 -12.59 -13.62 -0.87
C PHE A 74 -12.24 -12.53 0.16
N ASN A 75 -11.22 -11.72 -0.13
CA ASN A 75 -10.73 -10.64 0.71
C ASN A 75 -10.06 -9.53 -0.12
N LYS A 76 -9.70 -8.43 0.54
CA LYS A 76 -9.04 -7.28 -0.08
C LYS A 76 -7.71 -7.65 -0.75
N ARG A 77 -6.93 -8.56 -0.16
CA ARG A 77 -5.71 -9.11 -0.81
C ARG A 77 -6.02 -9.70 -2.18
N ALA A 78 -7.07 -10.50 -2.30
CA ALA A 78 -7.43 -11.12 -3.56
C ALA A 78 -7.84 -10.08 -4.62
N GLU A 79 -8.60 -9.07 -4.23
CA GLU A 79 -8.96 -7.93 -5.08
C GLU A 79 -7.71 -7.20 -5.59
N ILE A 80 -6.82 -6.79 -4.68
CA ILE A 80 -5.60 -6.02 -5.00
C ILE A 80 -4.69 -6.79 -5.95
N TRP A 81 -4.45 -8.07 -5.68
CA TRP A 81 -3.58 -8.90 -6.51
C TRP A 81 -4.17 -9.19 -7.89
N CYS A 82 -5.49 -9.42 -7.98
CA CYS A 82 -6.15 -9.58 -9.27
C CYS A 82 -6.13 -8.28 -10.08
N ALA A 83 -6.42 -7.14 -9.46
CA ALA A 83 -6.34 -5.84 -10.13
C ALA A 83 -4.93 -5.54 -10.65
N ALA A 84 -3.89 -5.87 -9.88
CA ALA A 84 -2.51 -5.75 -10.34
C ALA A 84 -2.23 -6.69 -11.53
N GLY A 85 -2.72 -7.94 -11.48
CA GLY A 85 -2.62 -8.90 -12.57
C GLY A 85 -3.27 -8.41 -13.87
N ASP A 86 -4.47 -7.83 -13.76
CA ASP A 86 -5.20 -7.23 -14.87
C ASP A 86 -4.42 -6.05 -15.46
N ALA A 87 -3.84 -5.18 -14.62
CA ALA A 87 -3.02 -4.05 -15.06
C ALA A 87 -1.72 -4.49 -15.77
N PHE A 88 -1.09 -5.58 -15.30
CA PHE A 88 0.05 -6.18 -16.01
C PHE A 88 -0.35 -6.77 -17.37
N ALA A 89 -1.49 -7.46 -17.43
CA ALA A 89 -2.00 -8.06 -18.66
C ALA A 89 -2.43 -6.99 -19.68
N GLY A 90 -3.00 -5.88 -19.20
CA GLY A 90 -3.38 -4.73 -20.01
C GLY A 90 -2.20 -3.89 -20.53
N GLY A 91 -1.02 -4.03 -19.91
CA GLY A 91 0.17 -3.27 -20.27
C GLY A 91 0.27 -1.91 -19.58
N ASP A 92 -0.57 -1.63 -18.59
CA ASP A 92 -0.57 -0.38 -17.82
C ASP A 92 0.66 -0.28 -16.90
N VAL A 93 1.24 -1.43 -16.53
CA VAL A 93 2.41 -1.54 -15.66
C VAL A 93 3.61 -2.08 -16.43
N GLU A 94 4.68 -1.29 -16.51
CA GLU A 94 5.91 -1.71 -17.20
C GLU A 94 6.82 -2.53 -16.26
N LEU A 95 7.16 -3.75 -16.68
CA LEU A 95 8.09 -4.65 -15.96
C LEU A 95 9.57 -4.42 -16.34
N ARG A 96 9.88 -3.40 -17.14
CA ARG A 96 11.25 -3.16 -17.59
C ARG A 96 12.07 -2.52 -16.48
N ASN A 97 13.32 -2.96 -16.35
CA ASN A 97 14.28 -2.44 -15.37
C ASN A 97 13.86 -2.56 -13.89
N ILE A 98 12.95 -3.47 -13.57
CA ILE A 98 12.63 -3.79 -12.17
C ILE A 98 13.65 -4.76 -11.59
N ASP A 99 13.83 -4.69 -10.27
CA ASP A 99 14.66 -5.60 -9.50
C ASP A 99 14.29 -7.08 -9.77
N PRO A 100 15.26 -7.97 -10.07
CA PRO A 100 15.00 -9.37 -10.38
C PRO A 100 14.24 -10.13 -9.28
N LYS A 101 14.46 -9.76 -8.00
CA LYS A 101 13.79 -10.39 -6.87
C LYS A 101 12.32 -9.94 -6.77
N LEU A 102 12.01 -8.67 -7.01
CA LEU A 102 10.63 -8.20 -7.18
C LEU A 102 9.94 -8.97 -8.31
N LYS A 103 10.58 -9.09 -9.47
CA LYS A 103 10.03 -9.84 -10.61
C LYS A 103 9.71 -11.30 -10.25
N GLY A 104 10.62 -11.97 -9.55
CA GLY A 104 10.38 -13.34 -9.07
C GLY A 104 9.25 -13.43 -8.04
N GLN A 105 9.16 -12.45 -7.13
CA GLN A 105 8.09 -12.40 -6.13
C GLN A 105 6.72 -12.09 -6.74
N LEU A 106 6.64 -11.30 -7.82
CA LEU A 106 5.38 -11.03 -8.53
C LEU A 106 4.79 -12.29 -9.19
N ALA A 107 5.63 -13.22 -9.62
CA ALA A 107 5.23 -14.48 -10.24
C ALA A 107 5.00 -15.63 -9.24
N THR A 108 5.06 -15.34 -7.93
CA THR A 108 5.05 -16.36 -6.87
C THR A 108 3.66 -16.77 -6.38
N PRO A 109 2.73 -15.84 -6.09
CA PRO A 109 1.42 -16.21 -5.53
C PRO A 109 0.58 -16.98 -6.53
N THR A 110 -0.13 -17.99 -6.04
CA THR A 110 -1.19 -18.67 -6.78
C THR A 110 -2.56 -18.26 -6.26
N TYR A 111 -3.61 -18.70 -6.94
CA TYR A 111 -4.98 -18.52 -6.50
C TYR A 111 -5.74 -19.84 -6.43
N GLU A 112 -6.75 -19.90 -5.57
CA GLU A 112 -7.75 -20.96 -5.51
C GLU A 112 -9.16 -20.35 -5.54
N PHE A 113 -10.17 -21.19 -5.81
CA PHE A 113 -11.57 -20.81 -5.61
C PHE A 113 -12.06 -21.33 -4.27
N ARG A 114 -12.50 -20.43 -3.40
CA ARG A 114 -13.11 -20.76 -2.12
C ARG A 114 -14.52 -20.20 -2.07
N ASN A 115 -15.52 -21.09 -1.95
CA ASN A 115 -16.94 -20.73 -1.96
C ASN A 115 -17.33 -19.86 -3.17
N GLY A 116 -16.80 -20.21 -4.35
CA GLY A 116 -17.05 -19.47 -5.61
C GLY A 116 -16.25 -18.17 -5.76
N LYS A 117 -15.44 -17.78 -4.78
CA LYS A 117 -14.66 -16.53 -4.79
C LYS A 117 -13.17 -16.82 -5.01
N ILE A 118 -12.47 -15.90 -5.65
CA ILE A 118 -11.02 -15.97 -5.83
C ILE A 118 -10.35 -15.69 -4.48
N LEU A 119 -9.47 -16.58 -4.05
CA LEU A 119 -8.61 -16.43 -2.89
C LEU A 119 -7.14 -16.53 -3.35
N ILE A 120 -6.35 -15.51 -3.03
CA ILE A 120 -4.91 -15.51 -3.29
C ILE A 120 -4.18 -16.21 -2.14
N GLU A 121 -3.16 -17.00 -2.48
CA GLU A 121 -2.31 -17.72 -1.54
C GLU A 121 -1.80 -16.79 -0.43
N SER A 122 -1.88 -17.28 0.81
CA SER A 122 -1.47 -16.49 1.96
C SER A 122 0.06 -16.31 1.99
N LYS A 123 0.51 -15.20 2.57
CA LYS A 123 1.94 -14.94 2.79
C LYS A 123 2.62 -16.04 3.62
N ALA A 124 1.89 -16.60 4.59
CA ALA A 124 2.38 -17.69 5.42
C ALA A 124 2.59 -18.98 4.60
N ASP A 125 1.67 -19.30 3.70
CA ASP A 125 1.75 -20.47 2.83
C ASP A 125 2.87 -20.33 1.79
N ILE A 126 3.00 -19.15 1.17
CA ILE A 126 4.12 -18.83 0.28
C ILE A 126 5.46 -19.03 1.00
N LYS A 127 5.59 -18.49 2.21
CA LYS A 127 6.79 -18.65 3.02
C LYS A 127 7.06 -20.10 3.39
N LYS A 128 6.02 -20.88 3.68
CA LYS A 128 6.14 -22.33 3.96
C LYS A 128 6.63 -23.09 2.73
N ARG A 129 6.15 -22.73 1.53
CA ARG A 129 6.48 -23.39 0.26
C ARG A 129 7.86 -23.00 -0.28
N LEU A 130 8.25 -21.74 -0.16
CA LEU A 130 9.45 -21.17 -0.81
C LEU A 130 10.53 -20.68 0.17
N GLY A 131 10.29 -20.77 1.47
CA GLY A 131 11.20 -20.32 2.53
C GLY A 131 11.23 -18.80 2.76
N ASN A 132 10.59 -18.00 1.90
CA ASN A 132 10.59 -16.54 1.98
C ASN A 132 9.21 -15.96 1.64
N SER A 133 8.87 -14.82 2.26
CA SER A 133 7.67 -14.04 1.92
C SER A 133 7.89 -13.15 0.69
N PRO A 134 6.83 -12.84 -0.09
CA PRO A 134 6.91 -11.99 -1.28
C PRO A 134 6.83 -10.49 -0.93
N ASP A 135 7.60 -10.04 0.07
CA ASP A 135 7.42 -8.71 0.68
C ASP A 135 7.55 -7.54 -0.31
N ARG A 136 8.47 -7.62 -1.29
CA ARG A 136 8.63 -6.55 -2.29
C ARG A 136 7.44 -6.49 -3.23
N ALA A 137 6.90 -7.66 -3.61
CA ALA A 137 5.74 -7.74 -4.47
C ALA A 137 4.48 -7.27 -3.74
N ASP A 138 4.25 -7.71 -2.49
CA ASP A 138 3.15 -7.22 -1.65
C ASP A 138 3.17 -5.68 -1.53
N ALA A 139 4.34 -5.09 -1.24
CA ALA A 139 4.48 -3.64 -1.17
C ALA A 139 4.17 -2.95 -2.51
N TYR A 140 4.63 -3.52 -3.63
CA TYR A 140 4.43 -2.95 -4.96
C TYR A 140 2.96 -3.03 -5.41
N VAL A 141 2.27 -4.16 -5.20
CA VAL A 141 0.86 -4.29 -5.59
C VAL A 141 -0.07 -3.42 -4.74
N ASN A 142 0.22 -3.27 -3.45
CA ASN A 142 -0.49 -2.29 -2.60
C ASN A 142 -0.26 -0.86 -3.11
N GLY A 143 0.97 -0.54 -3.54
CA GLY A 143 1.29 0.75 -4.16
C GLY A 143 0.54 0.99 -5.47
N LEU A 144 0.44 -0.01 -6.35
CA LEU A 144 -0.35 0.06 -7.57
C LEU A 144 -1.83 0.29 -7.28
N TYR A 145 -2.40 -0.46 -6.34
CA TYR A 145 -3.79 -0.27 -5.92
C TYR A 145 -4.02 1.14 -5.38
N ALA A 146 -3.04 1.70 -4.65
CA ALA A 146 -3.20 3.01 -4.04
C ALA A 146 -3.09 4.18 -5.02
N LEU A 147 -2.65 3.96 -6.27
CA LEU A 147 -2.60 5.02 -7.28
C LEU A 147 -3.98 5.66 -7.52
N GLN A 148 -5.06 4.90 -7.30
CA GLN A 148 -6.42 5.44 -7.41
C GLN A 148 -6.77 6.46 -6.33
N PHE A 149 -6.01 6.57 -5.24
CA PHE A 149 -6.25 7.51 -4.13
C PHE A 149 -5.28 8.70 -4.14
N VAL A 150 -4.50 8.88 -5.22
CA VAL A 150 -3.62 10.03 -5.37
C VAL A 150 -4.32 11.05 -6.25
N ASP A 151 -4.57 12.25 -5.72
CA ASP A 151 -5.10 13.36 -6.52
C ASP A 151 -4.03 13.90 -7.47
N GLY A 152 -4.38 13.94 -8.76
CA GLY A 152 -3.49 14.33 -9.85
C GLY A 152 -3.44 13.25 -10.93
N GLN A 153 -4.13 13.53 -12.04
CA GLN A 153 -4.22 12.75 -13.29
C GLN A 153 -3.44 11.42 -13.31
N LEU A 154 -4.17 10.31 -13.30
CA LEU A 154 -3.75 9.14 -14.05
C LEU A 154 -3.43 9.64 -15.47
N ILE A 155 -2.22 9.42 -15.97
CA ILE A 155 -1.95 9.57 -17.41
C ILE A 155 -2.84 8.52 -18.10
N GLY A 156 -4.08 8.90 -18.45
CA GLY A 156 -5.05 8.05 -19.15
C GLY A 156 -6.47 7.91 -18.59
N GLY A 157 -6.93 8.61 -17.54
CA GLY A 157 -8.31 8.43 -17.06
C GLY A 157 -8.80 9.51 -16.09
N ARG A 158 -10.09 9.87 -16.18
CA ARG A 158 -10.75 11.09 -15.67
C ARG A 158 -10.66 11.34 -14.16
N ASP A 159 -10.69 12.63 -13.86
CA ASP A 159 -10.44 13.34 -12.61
C ASP A 159 -11.51 13.20 -11.49
N ALA A 160 -11.04 13.59 -10.29
CA ALA A 160 -11.70 14.37 -9.22
C ALA A 160 -12.18 13.59 -7.97
N TYR A 161 -11.39 13.63 -6.89
CA TYR A 161 -11.92 13.52 -5.53
C TYR A 161 -12.48 14.87 -5.07
N SER A 162 -13.70 14.83 -4.57
CA SER A 162 -14.37 15.93 -3.90
C SER A 162 -13.83 16.09 -2.48
N ASP A 163 -13.45 17.33 -2.15
CA ASP A 163 -13.21 17.82 -0.79
C ASP A 163 -14.46 17.63 0.08
N GLU A 164 -14.51 16.57 0.90
CA GLU A 164 -15.41 16.49 2.05
C GLU A 164 -14.71 15.83 3.24
N TYR A 165 -13.88 16.61 3.92
CA TYR A 165 -13.69 16.47 5.37
C TYR A 165 -13.93 17.84 5.99
N GLU A 166 -15.09 17.99 6.64
CA GLU A 166 -15.42 19.17 7.43
C GLU A 166 -14.38 19.34 8.56
N ASP A 167 -13.72 20.49 8.56
CA ASP A 167 -12.86 20.95 9.64
C ASP A 167 -13.66 21.07 10.95
N GLU A 168 -13.48 20.13 11.89
CA GLU A 168 -13.73 20.41 13.30
C GLU A 168 -12.43 20.90 13.97
N PRO A 169 -12.32 22.18 14.35
CA PRO A 169 -11.16 22.66 15.06
C PRO A 169 -11.17 22.14 16.50
N TYR A 170 -10.26 21.22 16.81
CA TYR A 170 -9.92 20.85 18.17
C TYR A 170 -9.52 22.10 18.97
N CYS A 171 -10.45 22.58 19.80
CA CYS A 171 -10.26 23.70 20.70
C CYS A 171 -9.40 23.24 21.90
N GLY A 172 -8.09 23.21 21.71
CA GLY A 172 -7.09 22.97 22.74
C GLY A 172 -6.76 24.27 23.47
N GLY A 173 -7.50 24.59 24.53
CA GLY A 173 -7.22 25.72 25.40
C GLY A 173 -5.92 25.56 26.19
N TYR A 174 -4.81 26.09 25.65
CA TYR A 174 -3.63 26.41 26.45
C TYR A 174 -3.59 27.91 26.70
N SER A 175 -3.98 28.29 27.91
CA SER A 175 -3.75 29.62 28.47
C SER A 175 -2.26 29.81 28.73
N ALA A 176 -1.59 30.58 27.88
CA ALA A 176 -0.31 31.22 28.20
C ALA A 176 -0.35 32.65 27.67
N MET A 177 -0.85 33.57 28.50
CA MET A 177 -0.65 35.01 28.30
C MET A 177 -0.04 35.56 29.59
N GLY A 178 1.21 36.02 29.48
CA GLY A 178 1.94 36.62 30.57
C GLY A 178 1.44 38.01 30.91
N MET A 179 1.58 38.34 32.20
CA MET A 179 2.11 39.62 32.69
C MET A 179 3.07 39.29 33.83
#